data_AF-A0A3N5GZH0-F1
#
_entry.id   AF-A0A3N5GZH0-F1
#
_cell.length_a   1.000
_cell.length_b   1.000
_cell.length_c   1.000
_cell.angle_alpha   90.00
_cell.angle_beta   90.00
_cell.angle_gamma   90.00
#
_symmetry.space_group_name_H-M   'P 1'
#
loop_
_entity.id
_entity.type
_entity.pdbx_description
1 polymer ?
#
loop_
_entity_poly.entity_id
_entity_poly.type
_entity_poly.pdbx_seq_one_letter_code
_entity_poly.pdbx_strand_id
1 'polypeptide(L)'
;MTSFQPWQFFVLAGLAAATAGVFVSRGTSPANVVFISIIIGAAALAGTAVYRMLLPLVVPEAVESVEMIGGRTRAALEREKLLVLRAIKELEFDRAMNKISAQDYDEMVARLRSRAVRLMRQLDAGGSGYRELIERELAGRLGRAAAGKNVEPADESETATTVTAGACASCGTLNETDARFCKHCGSRLVAGLVLILALLVPFIALAQPELRMMAGIPRPDGNLPDGVVTVRVVRQSLANNVTDQAVELLAGDQTLTARTDANGRATFRPPTVGAVIRAATVVDGERLESQEFPAPARGGVAVMLVAGLGAAPPKELARPGTVTMGGDSRFVIDLVDDSMQVYYILEVFNAAAYPVNPPRPVILDLPSGAAGAAALGNSSSQVVVRGDRVTVTGPFEPGVTPVQVGFTLPHSRGNLRINQTLPVELAAVN
;
A
#
# COMPACT_ATOMS: atom_id res chain seq x y z
N MET A 1 8.60 -4.31 30.83
CA MET A 1 10.00 -4.54 31.24
C MET A 1 10.79 -4.80 29.97
N THR A 2 11.67 -3.89 29.57
CA THR A 2 12.49 -3.98 28.35
C THR A 2 13.48 -5.14 28.49
N SER A 3 13.44 -6.12 27.58
CA SER A 3 14.38 -7.24 27.60
C SER A 3 15.79 -6.74 27.25
N PHE A 4 16.74 -6.99 28.13
CA PHE A 4 18.14 -6.66 27.94
C PHE A 4 18.71 -7.56 26.83
N GLN A 5 19.02 -6.98 25.68
CA GLN A 5 19.47 -7.76 24.54
C GLN A 5 20.94 -8.15 24.72
N PRO A 6 21.38 -9.37 24.36
CA PRO A 6 22.75 -9.85 24.63
C PRO A 6 23.86 -8.95 24.09
N TRP A 7 23.63 -8.26 22.96
CA TRP A 7 24.60 -7.32 22.38
C TRP A 7 24.81 -6.07 23.24
N GLN A 8 23.78 -5.64 23.99
CA GLN A 8 23.87 -4.49 24.89
C GLN A 8 24.83 -4.77 26.04
N PHE A 9 24.92 -6.02 26.50
CA PHE A 9 25.88 -6.42 27.52
C PHE A 9 27.33 -6.20 27.06
N PHE A 10 27.69 -6.68 25.87
CA PHE A 10 29.06 -6.55 25.35
C PHE A 10 29.45 -5.10 25.06
N VAL A 11 28.52 -4.30 24.54
CA VAL A 11 28.76 -2.87 24.30
C VAL A 11 28.94 -2.11 25.61
N LEU A 12 28.09 -2.36 26.62
CA LEU A 12 28.20 -1.69 27.92
C LEU A 12 29.42 -2.14 28.71
N ALA A 13 29.77 -3.44 28.66
CA ALA A 13 30.99 -3.96 29.27
C ALA A 13 32.25 -3.37 28.59
N GLY A 14 32.25 -3.25 27.26
CA GLY A 14 33.34 -2.61 26.51
C GLY A 14 33.51 -1.13 26.85
N LEU A 15 32.40 -0.38 26.94
CA LEU A 15 32.40 1.03 27.36
C LEU A 15 32.89 1.21 28.80
N ALA A 16 32.44 0.36 29.73
CA ALA A 16 32.88 0.40 31.12
C ALA A 16 34.39 0.09 31.24
N ALA A 17 34.88 -0.91 30.52
CA ALA A 17 36.30 -1.27 30.49
C ALA A 17 37.17 -0.17 29.86
N ALA A 18 36.71 0.46 28.77
CA ALA A 18 37.40 1.59 28.15
C ALA A 18 37.48 2.79 29.11
N THR A 19 36.38 3.09 29.79
CA THR A 19 36.33 4.18 30.78
C THR A 19 37.27 3.92 31.96
N ALA A 20 37.33 2.68 32.46
CA ALA A 20 38.27 2.27 33.50
C ALA A 20 39.73 2.34 33.02
N GLY A 21 40.02 1.91 31.78
CA GLY A 21 41.35 1.98 31.17
C GLY A 21 41.87 3.41 31.04
N VAL A 22 41.01 4.36 30.67
CA VAL A 22 41.34 5.81 30.62
C VAL A 22 41.63 6.36 32.01
N PHE A 23 40.90 5.91 33.04
CA PHE A 23 41.07 6.39 34.40
C PHE A 23 42.37 5.87 35.05
N VAL A 24 42.76 4.63 34.76
CA VAL A 24 43.97 3.99 35.27
C VAL A 24 45.24 4.50 34.55
N SER A 25 45.13 4.92 33.30
CA SER A 25 46.25 5.41 32.47
C SER A 25 46.56 6.91 32.63
N ARG A 26 46.01 7.56 33.66
CA ARG A 26 46.27 8.98 33.96
C ARG A 26 47.77 9.23 34.18
N GLY A 27 48.36 10.07 33.33
CA GLY A 27 49.80 10.40 33.34
C GLY A 27 50.60 9.81 32.16
N THR A 28 49.97 9.07 31.25
CA THR A 28 50.59 8.57 30.01
C THR A 28 50.35 9.50 28.81
N SER A 29 51.14 9.38 27.75
CA SER A 29 50.96 10.18 26.54
C SER A 29 49.57 9.93 25.91
N PRO A 30 48.94 10.94 25.30
CA PRO A 30 47.58 10.81 24.76
C PRO A 30 47.45 9.71 23.70
N ALA A 31 48.55 9.38 23.01
CA ALA A 31 48.61 8.26 22.08
C ALA A 31 48.33 6.91 22.76
N ASN A 32 48.87 6.67 23.96
CA ASN A 32 48.70 5.40 24.68
C ASN A 32 47.24 5.19 25.11
N VAL A 33 46.55 6.26 25.50
CA VAL A 33 45.12 6.21 25.86
C VAL A 33 44.25 5.85 24.66
N VAL A 34 44.60 6.37 23.47
CA VAL A 34 43.92 6.02 22.22
C VAL A 34 44.15 4.56 21.85
N PHE A 35 45.39 4.06 21.93
CA PHE A 35 45.69 2.65 21.64
C PHE A 35 44.97 1.68 22.59
N ILE A 36 44.94 1.98 23.90
CA ILE A 36 44.21 1.16 24.88
C ILE A 36 42.72 1.12 24.56
N SER A 37 42.12 2.26 24.21
CA SER A 37 40.70 2.34 23.87
C SER A 37 40.36 1.54 22.60
N ILE A 38 41.21 1.60 21.58
CA ILE A 38 41.05 0.82 20.33
C ILE A 38 41.16 -0.68 20.61
N ILE A 39 42.14 -1.11 21.42
CA ILE A 39 42.32 -2.53 21.77
C ILE A 39 41.09 -3.07 22.52
N ILE A 40 40.55 -2.31 23.48
CA ILE A 40 39.36 -2.71 24.23
C ILE A 40 38.14 -2.80 23.30
N GLY A 41 37.97 -1.84 22.38
CA GLY A 41 36.91 -1.89 21.37
C GLY A 41 37.02 -3.09 20.42
N ALA A 42 38.23 -3.39 19.96
CA ALA A 42 38.51 -4.55 19.11
C ALA A 42 38.24 -5.88 19.85
N ALA A 43 38.61 -5.97 21.12
CA ALA A 43 38.33 -7.14 21.95
C ALA A 43 36.82 -7.36 22.16
N ALA A 44 36.04 -6.30 22.36
CA ALA A 44 34.58 -6.38 22.49
C ALA A 44 33.90 -6.82 21.18
N LEU A 45 34.38 -6.33 20.03
CA LEU A 45 33.91 -6.77 18.71
C LEU A 45 34.25 -8.23 18.45
N ALA A 46 35.48 -8.65 18.76
CA ALA A 46 35.91 -10.04 18.63
C ALA A 46 35.07 -10.98 19.52
N GLY A 47 34.81 -10.58 20.77
CA GLY A 47 33.93 -11.33 21.69
C GLY A 47 32.51 -11.48 21.14
N THR A 48 31.96 -10.42 20.53
CA THR A 48 30.62 -10.45 19.91
C THR A 48 30.59 -11.37 18.67
N ALA A 49 31.64 -11.36 17.86
CA ALA A 49 31.77 -12.23 16.70
C ALA A 49 31.87 -13.71 17.09
N VAL A 50 32.69 -14.02 18.11
CA VAL A 50 32.83 -15.38 18.66
C VAL A 50 31.51 -15.86 19.27
N TYR A 51 30.81 -15.00 20.01
CA TYR A 51 29.49 -15.32 20.55
C TYR A 51 28.49 -15.67 19.45
N ARG A 52 28.43 -14.89 18.35
CA ARG A 52 27.58 -15.20 17.21
C ARG A 52 27.98 -16.47 16.47
N MET A 53 29.28 -16.77 16.40
CA MET A 53 29.80 -17.99 15.78
C MET A 53 29.44 -19.24 16.60
N LEU A 54 29.39 -19.15 17.93
CA LEU A 54 29.07 -20.27 18.82
C LEU A 54 27.56 -20.45 19.04
N LEU A 55 26.76 -19.41 18.85
CA LEU A 55 25.30 -19.45 18.96
C LEU A 55 24.62 -20.59 18.16
N PRO A 56 24.97 -20.86 16.89
CA PRO A 56 24.34 -21.94 16.11
C PRO A 56 24.70 -23.35 16.59
N LEU A 57 25.76 -23.53 17.40
CA LEU A 57 26.10 -24.83 17.98
C LEU A 57 25.30 -25.13 19.25
N VAL A 58 24.83 -24.10 19.95
CA VAL A 58 24.12 -24.23 21.23
C VAL A 58 22.60 -24.26 21.04
N VAL A 59 22.10 -23.73 19.93
CA VAL A 59 20.67 -23.74 19.59
C VAL A 59 20.40 -24.81 18.53
N PRO A 60 19.84 -25.98 18.90
CA PRO A 60 19.43 -26.97 17.91
C PRO A 60 18.28 -26.40 17.06
N GLU A 61 18.52 -26.29 15.76
CA GLU A 61 17.61 -25.87 14.69
C GLU A 61 16.85 -24.55 14.91
N ALA A 62 17.58 -23.44 14.90
CA ALA A 62 17.02 -22.23 14.31
C ALA A 62 17.19 -22.33 12.78
N VAL A 63 16.16 -22.85 12.10
CA VAL A 63 16.04 -22.72 10.64
C VAL A 63 16.29 -21.26 10.30
N GLU A 64 17.30 -21.06 9.46
CA GLU A 64 17.77 -19.79 8.94
C GLU A 64 16.58 -19.04 8.32
N SER A 65 15.93 -18.20 9.12
CA SER A 65 14.96 -17.24 8.61
C SER A 65 15.76 -16.11 8.02
N VAL A 66 16.11 -16.28 6.74
CA VAL A 66 16.50 -15.15 5.89
C VAL A 66 15.41 -14.11 6.08
N GLU A 67 15.78 -12.96 6.63
CA GLU A 67 14.91 -11.80 6.76
C GLU A 67 14.69 -11.26 5.33
N MET A 68 13.74 -11.88 4.63
CA MET A 68 13.39 -11.59 3.24
C MET A 68 12.53 -10.33 3.19
N ILE A 69 13.08 -9.27 2.60
CA ILE A 69 12.47 -7.94 2.52
C ILE A 69 11.20 -7.94 1.63
N GLY A 70 10.08 -7.51 2.21
CA GLY A 70 9.07 -6.66 1.55
C GLY A 70 7.93 -7.32 0.74
N GLY A 71 6.69 -6.97 1.08
CA GLY A 71 5.44 -6.89 0.27
C GLY A 71 5.07 -7.96 -0.78
N ARG A 72 5.99 -8.33 -1.67
CA ARG A 72 5.81 -9.27 -2.78
C ARG A 72 5.53 -10.70 -2.31
N THR A 73 6.13 -11.12 -1.20
CA THR A 73 5.91 -12.45 -0.59
C THR A 73 4.56 -12.55 0.11
N ARG A 74 4.08 -11.47 0.74
CA ARG A 74 2.76 -11.43 1.37
C ARG A 74 1.64 -11.63 0.35
N ALA A 75 1.71 -10.95 -0.79
CA ALA A 75 0.73 -11.13 -1.87
C ALA A 75 0.75 -12.56 -2.45
N ALA A 76 1.92 -13.20 -2.51
CA ALA A 76 2.02 -14.61 -2.92
C ALA A 76 1.40 -15.55 -1.88
N LEU A 77 1.71 -15.37 -0.59
CA LEU A 77 1.12 -16.12 0.52
C LEU A 77 -0.40 -15.93 0.64
N GLU A 78 -0.90 -14.71 0.38
CA GLU A 78 -2.34 -14.41 0.35
C GLU A 78 -3.04 -15.12 -0.81
N ARG A 79 -2.41 -15.19 -2.00
CA ARG A 79 -2.94 -15.97 -3.13
C ARG A 79 -2.95 -17.47 -2.83
N GLU A 80 -1.88 -18.02 -2.27
CA GLU A 80 -1.85 -19.43 -1.87
C GLU A 80 -2.92 -19.76 -0.82
N LYS A 81 -3.10 -18.89 0.18
CA LYS A 81 -4.18 -19.03 1.17
C LYS A 81 -5.55 -19.06 0.49
N LEU A 82 -5.82 -18.14 -0.44
CA LEU A 82 -7.09 -18.09 -1.16
C LEU A 82 -7.34 -19.37 -1.97
N LEU A 83 -6.33 -19.91 -2.64
CA LEU A 83 -6.44 -21.16 -3.40
C LEU A 83 -6.74 -22.36 -2.48
N VAL A 84 -6.05 -22.47 -1.34
CA VAL A 84 -6.30 -23.56 -0.38
C VAL A 84 -7.71 -23.46 0.22
N LEU A 85 -8.18 -22.25 0.55
CA LEU A 85 -9.54 -22.06 1.07
C LEU A 85 -10.61 -22.37 0.03
N ARG A 86 -10.36 -22.03 -1.25
CA ARG A 86 -11.24 -22.42 -2.36
C ARG A 86 -11.28 -23.94 -2.52
N ALA A 87 -10.13 -24.61 -2.48
CA ALA A 87 -10.06 -26.07 -2.59
C ALA A 87 -10.82 -26.77 -1.45
N ILE A 88 -10.80 -26.24 -0.23
CA ILE A 88 -11.62 -26.75 0.88
C ILE A 88 -13.12 -26.62 0.56
N LYS A 89 -13.55 -25.49 -0.01
CA LYS A 89 -14.95 -25.25 -0.37
C LYS A 89 -15.43 -26.13 -1.52
N GLU A 90 -14.58 -26.37 -2.50
CA GLU A 90 -14.85 -27.27 -3.61
C GLU A 90 -14.96 -28.72 -3.12
N LEU A 91 -14.06 -29.14 -2.22
CA LEU A 91 -14.13 -30.46 -1.58
C LEU A 91 -15.41 -30.64 -0.73
N GLU A 92 -15.85 -29.59 -0.02
CA GLU A 92 -17.14 -29.57 0.69
C GLU A 92 -18.33 -29.72 -0.27
N PHE A 93 -18.27 -29.08 -1.44
CA PHE A 93 -19.29 -29.20 -2.47
C PHE A 93 -19.31 -30.61 -3.10
N ASP A 94 -18.15 -31.18 -3.43
CA ASP A 94 -18.05 -32.52 -3.99
C ASP A 94 -18.56 -33.60 -3.02
N ARG A 95 -18.33 -33.43 -1.71
CA ARG A 95 -18.95 -34.27 -0.68
C ARG A 95 -20.47 -34.09 -0.64
N ALA A 96 -20.97 -32.86 -0.68
CA ALA A 96 -22.41 -32.58 -0.68
C ALA A 96 -23.11 -33.17 -1.92
N MET A 97 -22.39 -33.25 -3.04
CA MET A 97 -22.83 -33.89 -4.28
C MET A 97 -22.59 -35.41 -4.32
N ASN A 98 -22.16 -36.01 -3.19
CA ASN A 98 -21.89 -37.44 -3.04
C ASN A 98 -20.85 -38.00 -4.05
N LYS A 99 -19.95 -37.15 -4.56
CA LYS A 99 -18.89 -37.55 -5.51
C LYS A 99 -17.67 -38.16 -4.83
N ILE A 100 -17.50 -37.92 -3.53
CA ILE A 100 -16.37 -38.41 -2.73
C ILE A 100 -16.89 -39.05 -1.45
N SER A 101 -16.16 -40.06 -0.94
CA SER A 101 -16.54 -40.76 0.29
C SER A 101 -16.30 -39.87 1.52
N ALA A 102 -17.02 -40.15 2.62
CA ALA A 102 -16.85 -39.40 3.87
C ALA A 102 -15.43 -39.56 4.44
N GLN A 103 -14.85 -40.75 4.30
CA GLN A 103 -13.51 -41.07 4.80
C GLN A 103 -12.43 -40.29 4.01
N ASP A 104 -12.53 -40.25 2.69
CA ASP A 104 -11.58 -39.53 1.84
C ASP A 104 -11.68 -38.02 2.05
N TYR A 105 -12.91 -37.51 2.23
CA TYR A 105 -13.14 -36.12 2.57
C TYR A 105 -12.45 -35.73 3.89
N ASP A 106 -12.59 -36.54 4.94
CA ASP A 106 -12.03 -36.22 6.25
C ASP A 106 -10.49 -36.19 6.22
N GLU A 107 -9.84 -37.08 5.46
CA GLU A 107 -8.39 -37.06 5.27
C GLU A 107 -7.92 -35.83 4.47
N MET A 108 -8.55 -35.57 3.32
CA MET A 108 -8.17 -34.48 2.43
C MET A 108 -8.42 -33.11 3.07
N VAL A 109 -9.55 -32.93 3.76
CA VAL A 109 -9.88 -31.67 4.43
C VAL A 109 -8.93 -31.42 5.60
N ALA A 110 -8.53 -32.45 6.34
CA ALA A 110 -7.56 -32.32 7.43
C ALA A 110 -6.20 -31.82 6.91
N ARG A 111 -5.72 -32.39 5.79
CA ARG A 111 -4.46 -31.98 5.16
C ARG A 111 -4.53 -30.53 4.68
N LEU A 112 -5.60 -30.14 3.98
CA LEU A 112 -5.79 -28.78 3.48
C LEU A 112 -5.94 -27.75 4.60
N ARG A 113 -6.68 -28.09 5.68
CA ARG A 113 -6.80 -27.23 6.87
C ARG A 113 -5.45 -27.00 7.55
N SER A 114 -4.63 -28.05 7.67
CA SER A 114 -3.28 -27.92 8.24
C SER A 114 -2.40 -26.95 7.42
N ARG A 115 -2.52 -27.00 6.08
CA ARG A 115 -1.81 -26.09 5.16
C ARG A 115 -2.33 -24.66 5.27
N ALA A 116 -3.65 -24.48 5.34
CA ALA A 116 -4.26 -23.15 5.50
C ALA A 116 -3.81 -22.47 6.80
N VAL A 117 -3.81 -23.20 7.92
CA VAL A 117 -3.35 -22.68 9.21
C VAL A 117 -1.87 -22.27 9.16
N ARG A 118 -1.02 -23.05 8.48
CA ARG A 118 0.40 -22.71 8.31
C ARG A 118 0.59 -21.40 7.53
N LEU A 119 -0.12 -21.24 6.42
CA LEU A 119 -0.09 -20.02 5.60
C LEU A 119 -0.61 -18.80 6.37
N MET A 120 -1.68 -18.95 7.15
CA MET A 120 -2.19 -17.87 8.02
C MET A 120 -1.15 -17.45 9.07
N ARG A 121 -0.50 -18.41 9.74
CA ARG A 121 0.57 -18.11 10.72
C ARG A 121 1.76 -17.40 10.08
N GLN A 122 2.14 -17.77 8.85
CA GLN A 122 3.21 -17.10 8.11
C GLN A 122 2.85 -15.66 7.73
N LEU A 123 1.60 -15.42 7.33
CA LEU A 123 1.08 -14.06 7.07
C LEU A 123 1.01 -13.21 8.34
N ASP A 124 0.67 -13.81 9.48
CA ASP A 124 0.65 -13.12 10.77
C ASP A 124 2.06 -12.80 11.27
N ALA A 125 3.03 -13.71 11.08
CA ALA A 125 4.43 -13.55 11.49
C ALA A 125 5.17 -12.47 10.68
N GLY A 126 4.87 -12.32 9.38
CA GLY A 126 5.42 -11.26 8.53
C GLY A 126 4.82 -9.86 8.76
N GLY A 127 3.91 -9.72 9.73
CA GLY A 127 3.21 -8.48 10.06
C GLY A 127 3.68 -7.77 11.33
N SER A 128 4.94 -7.95 11.74
CA SER A 128 5.50 -7.64 13.07
C SER A 128 5.59 -6.14 13.47
N GLY A 129 5.02 -5.21 12.70
CA GLY A 129 4.89 -3.81 13.14
C GLY A 129 3.54 -3.49 13.75
N TYR A 130 2.46 -3.91 13.09
CA TYR A 130 1.11 -3.45 13.41
C TYR A 130 0.44 -4.29 14.48
N ARG A 131 0.76 -5.58 14.58
CA ARG A 131 0.15 -6.48 15.57
C ARG A 131 0.56 -6.13 17.00
N GLU A 132 1.84 -5.85 17.26
CA GLU A 132 2.32 -5.38 18.57
C GLU A 132 1.65 -4.05 18.98
N LEU A 133 1.47 -3.13 18.01
CA LEU A 133 0.81 -1.85 18.22
C LEU A 133 -0.68 -2.05 18.54
N ILE A 134 -1.35 -2.95 17.81
CA ILE A 134 -2.76 -3.31 18.02
C ILE A 134 -2.93 -4.02 19.36
N GLU A 135 -2.05 -4.95 19.73
CA GLU A 135 -2.09 -5.66 21.01
C GLU A 135 -1.83 -4.70 22.19
N ARG A 136 -0.91 -3.73 22.04
CA ARG A 136 -0.66 -2.68 23.04
C ARG A 136 -1.86 -1.73 23.20
N GLU A 137 -2.50 -1.35 22.10
CA GLU A 137 -3.74 -0.55 22.08
C GLU A 137 -4.91 -1.33 22.71
N LEU A 138 -5.09 -2.61 22.35
CA LEU A 138 -6.11 -3.50 22.91
C LEU A 138 -5.89 -3.77 24.39
N ALA A 139 -4.65 -3.99 24.84
CA ALA A 139 -4.33 -4.13 26.25
C ALA A 139 -4.64 -2.84 27.03
N GLY A 140 -4.42 -1.66 26.43
CA GLY A 140 -4.83 -0.38 27.00
C GLY A 140 -6.35 -0.23 27.10
N ARG A 141 -7.11 -0.73 26.12
CA ARG A 141 -8.58 -0.70 26.12
C ARG A 141 -9.20 -1.74 27.04
N LEU A 142 -8.65 -2.95 27.07
CA LEU A 142 -9.05 -4.03 27.97
C LEU A 142 -8.68 -3.72 29.42
N GLY A 143 -7.55 -3.05 29.68
CA GLY A 143 -7.21 -2.52 30.99
C GLY A 143 -8.19 -1.44 31.47
N ARG A 144 -8.64 -0.55 30.57
CA ARG A 144 -9.70 0.45 30.87
C ARG A 144 -11.09 -0.17 31.02
N ALA A 145 -11.39 -1.26 30.29
CA ALA A 145 -12.65 -1.99 30.40
C ALA A 145 -12.69 -2.90 31.64
N ALA A 146 -11.56 -3.49 32.04
CA ALA A 146 -11.41 -4.28 33.26
C ALA A 146 -11.41 -3.38 34.51
N ALA A 147 -10.89 -2.15 34.40
CA ALA A 147 -11.06 -1.12 35.43
C ALA A 147 -12.52 -0.65 35.61
N GLY A 148 -13.44 -1.05 34.71
CA GLY A 148 -14.87 -0.73 34.76
C GLY A 148 -15.80 -1.92 35.06
N LYS A 149 -15.27 -3.10 35.41
CA LYS A 149 -16.10 -4.27 35.78
C LYS A 149 -15.55 -4.99 37.00
N ASN A 150 -15.81 -4.43 38.17
CA ASN A 150 -16.05 -5.20 39.38
C ASN A 150 -17.47 -4.88 39.84
N VAL A 151 -18.43 -5.73 39.48
CA VAL A 151 -19.73 -5.80 40.14
C VAL A 151 -20.05 -7.26 40.34
N GLU A 152 -19.92 -7.72 41.58
CA GLU A 152 -20.74 -8.79 42.18
C GLU A 152 -20.97 -8.41 43.66
N PRO A 153 -22.04 -8.89 44.29
CA PRO A 153 -23.23 -8.07 44.49
C PRO A 153 -23.40 -7.58 45.94
N ALA A 154 -24.10 -6.44 46.04
CA ALA A 154 -24.89 -5.92 47.15
C ALA A 154 -24.51 -6.34 48.59
N ASP A 155 -23.99 -5.38 49.36
CA ASP A 155 -24.65 -5.04 50.63
C ASP A 155 -24.36 -3.61 51.10
N GLU A 156 -25.25 -3.17 51.98
CA GLU A 156 -25.65 -1.85 52.48
C GLU A 156 -24.63 -0.72 52.82
N SER A 157 -25.18 0.50 52.66
CA SER A 157 -25.00 1.75 53.44
C SER A 157 -23.87 2.76 53.13
N GLU A 158 -24.34 3.98 52.83
CA GLU A 158 -23.82 5.35 53.14
C GLU A 158 -22.33 5.65 52.82
N THR A 159 -21.92 6.70 52.11
CA THR A 159 -22.34 8.11 52.14
C THR A 159 -21.62 8.89 51.01
N ALA A 160 -22.36 9.77 50.33
CA ALA A 160 -21.97 11.00 49.64
C ALA A 160 -20.58 11.16 48.95
N THR A 161 -20.60 11.34 47.62
CA THR A 161 -20.10 12.57 46.99
C THR A 161 -20.93 12.86 45.73
N THR A 162 -21.76 13.89 45.82
CA THR A 162 -22.62 14.40 44.76
C THR A 162 -21.81 15.23 43.77
N VAL A 163 -21.80 14.83 42.50
CA VAL A 163 -21.58 15.74 41.37
C VAL A 163 -22.85 15.68 40.53
N THR A 164 -23.49 16.83 40.37
CA THR A 164 -24.82 17.02 39.79
C THR A 164 -24.88 16.58 38.33
N ALA A 165 -25.72 15.57 38.06
CA ALA A 165 -26.15 15.18 36.72
C ALA A 165 -27.07 16.26 36.12
N GLY A 166 -26.78 16.72 34.91
CA GLY A 166 -27.63 17.69 34.21
C GLY A 166 -28.91 17.04 33.65
N ALA A 167 -30.07 17.60 33.99
CA ALA A 167 -31.33 17.23 33.34
C ALA A 167 -31.35 17.71 31.89
N CYS A 168 -31.90 16.90 30.99
CA CYS A 168 -32.10 17.29 29.61
C CYS A 168 -33.05 18.48 29.50
N ALA A 169 -32.62 19.55 28.85
CA ALA A 169 -33.46 20.74 28.65
C ALA A 169 -34.71 20.49 27.79
N SER A 170 -34.73 19.41 27.00
CA SER A 170 -35.85 19.09 26.09
C SER A 170 -36.94 18.24 26.74
N CYS A 171 -36.57 17.25 27.56
CA CYS A 171 -37.54 16.30 28.13
C CYS A 171 -37.39 16.07 29.64
N GLY A 172 -36.50 16.80 30.31
CA GLY A 172 -36.28 16.72 31.75
C GLY A 172 -35.59 15.44 32.23
N THR A 173 -35.30 14.48 31.36
CA THR A 173 -34.64 13.23 31.74
C THR A 173 -33.24 13.49 32.26
N LEU A 174 -32.92 12.93 33.43
CA LEU A 174 -31.57 12.95 34.00
C LEU A 174 -30.67 11.97 33.23
N ASN A 175 -29.54 12.47 32.74
CA ASN A 175 -28.58 11.67 31.98
C ASN A 175 -27.27 11.54 32.76
N GLU A 176 -26.50 10.50 32.48
CA GLU A 176 -25.15 10.37 33.02
C GLU A 176 -24.28 11.56 32.59
N THR A 177 -23.27 11.91 33.38
CA THR A 177 -22.49 13.15 33.20
C THR A 177 -21.65 13.19 31.93
N ASP A 178 -21.39 12.04 31.31
CA ASP A 178 -20.71 11.89 30.03
C ASP A 178 -21.67 11.72 28.83
N ALA A 179 -22.98 11.73 29.07
CA ALA A 179 -23.98 11.58 28.03
C ALA A 179 -23.95 12.77 27.06
N ARG A 180 -23.52 12.54 25.82
CA ARG A 180 -23.52 13.54 24.74
C ARG A 180 -24.91 13.75 24.13
N PHE A 181 -25.80 12.78 24.33
CA PHE A 181 -27.18 12.78 23.86
C PHE A 181 -28.07 12.29 24.98
N CYS A 182 -29.30 12.81 25.07
CA CYS A 182 -30.26 12.34 26.06
C CYS A 182 -30.69 10.90 25.74
N LYS A 183 -30.66 10.02 26.75
CA LYS A 183 -31.01 8.59 26.59
C LYS A 183 -32.47 8.32 26.28
N HIS A 184 -33.36 9.28 26.54
CA HIS A 184 -34.80 9.13 26.29
C HIS A 184 -35.24 9.75 24.96
N CYS A 185 -34.87 11.00 24.69
CA CYS A 185 -35.37 11.74 23.50
C CYS A 185 -34.32 11.98 22.41
N GLY A 186 -33.05 11.62 22.64
CA GLY A 186 -31.98 11.72 21.64
C GLY A 186 -31.41 13.12 21.39
N SER A 187 -31.90 14.17 22.08
CA SER A 187 -31.38 15.54 21.89
C SER A 187 -29.95 15.69 22.44
N ARG A 188 -29.08 16.41 21.71
CA ARG A 188 -27.70 16.71 22.15
C ARG A 188 -27.67 17.57 23.40
N LEU A 189 -26.91 17.14 24.40
CA LEU A 189 -26.70 17.90 25.64
C LEU A 189 -25.47 18.77 25.45
N VAL A 190 -25.67 20.09 25.35
CA VAL A 190 -24.58 21.06 25.13
C VAL A 190 -23.93 21.37 26.47
N ALA A 191 -22.79 20.75 26.76
CA ALA A 191 -21.96 21.13 27.90
C ALA A 191 -21.18 22.40 27.55
N GLY A 192 -21.50 23.50 28.24
CA GLY A 192 -20.75 24.75 28.16
C GLY A 192 -19.34 24.58 28.70
N LEU A 193 -18.34 24.89 27.87
CA LEU A 193 -16.94 24.94 28.26
C LEU A 193 -16.48 26.40 28.18
N VAL A 194 -16.33 27.05 29.35
CA VAL A 194 -15.65 28.34 29.47
C VAL A 194 -14.28 28.11 30.09
N LEU A 195 -13.26 28.42 29.28
CA LEU A 195 -11.97 29.00 29.64
C LEU A 195 -11.04 28.19 30.58
N ILE A 196 -10.05 27.53 29.99
CA ILE A 196 -8.60 27.73 30.23
C ILE A 196 -7.91 27.37 28.90
N LEU A 197 -7.57 28.39 28.12
CA LEU A 197 -6.80 28.28 26.89
C LEU A 197 -5.49 29.05 27.11
N ALA A 198 -4.44 28.35 27.51
CA ALA A 198 -3.06 28.74 27.26
C ALA A 198 -2.15 27.57 27.65
N LEU A 199 -1.28 27.17 26.71
CA LEU A 199 -0.14 26.26 26.88
C LEU A 199 -0.45 24.75 26.92
N LEU A 200 -0.51 24.15 25.72
CA LEU A 200 -0.02 22.82 25.33
C LEU A 200 -0.91 22.21 24.23
N VAL A 201 -0.80 22.74 23.02
CA VAL A 201 -1.10 21.98 21.80
C VAL A 201 0.18 22.03 20.96
N PRO A 202 0.84 20.89 20.77
CA PRO A 202 0.82 20.32 19.43
C PRO A 202 0.65 18.80 19.45
N PHE A 203 0.35 18.24 18.27
CA PHE A 203 0.19 16.82 17.95
C PHE A 203 -1.20 16.22 18.14
N ILE A 204 -2.17 16.77 17.40
CA ILE A 204 -3.12 15.91 16.67
C ILE A 204 -2.87 16.11 15.17
N ALA A 205 -1.76 15.57 14.69
CA ALA A 205 -1.59 15.26 13.27
C ALA A 205 -1.89 13.76 13.11
N LEU A 206 -3.17 13.41 13.25
CA LEU A 206 -3.68 12.09 12.89
C LEU A 206 -3.50 11.93 11.38
N ALA A 207 -2.77 10.89 10.99
CA ALA A 207 -2.71 10.24 9.68
C ALA A 207 -3.71 10.78 8.64
N GLN A 208 -3.37 11.90 7.99
CA GLN A 208 -3.97 12.26 6.71
C GLN A 208 -3.02 11.75 5.63
N PRO A 209 -3.51 11.04 4.59
CA PRO A 209 -2.68 10.77 3.42
C PRO A 209 -2.13 12.11 2.92
N GLU A 210 -0.81 12.18 2.73
CA GLU A 210 -0.15 13.39 2.27
C GLU A 210 -0.86 13.88 1.00
N LEU A 211 -1.39 15.11 1.01
CA LEU A 211 -2.24 15.64 -0.07
C LEU A 211 -1.55 15.55 -1.44
N ARG A 212 -0.22 15.61 -1.45
CA ARG A 212 0.63 15.41 -2.64
C ARG A 212 0.45 14.02 -3.26
N MET A 213 0.25 12.97 -2.46
CA MET A 213 0.01 11.61 -2.96
C MET A 213 -1.40 11.43 -3.57
N MET A 214 -2.32 12.37 -3.34
CA MET A 214 -3.68 12.32 -3.89
C MET A 214 -3.91 13.31 -5.03
N ALA A 215 -3.06 14.33 -5.15
CA ALA A 215 -3.19 15.39 -6.14
C ALA A 215 -2.84 14.89 -7.56
N GLY A 216 -3.65 15.28 -8.54
CA GLY A 216 -3.43 14.99 -9.95
C GLY A 216 -3.68 13.54 -10.39
N ILE A 217 -4.00 12.62 -9.48
CA ILE A 217 -4.25 11.21 -9.82
C ILE A 217 -5.73 10.99 -10.17
N PRO A 218 -6.06 10.49 -11.37
CA PRO A 218 -7.42 10.14 -11.75
C PRO A 218 -7.89 8.88 -11.02
N ARG A 219 -9.08 8.92 -10.42
CA ARG A 219 -9.68 7.79 -9.70
C ARG A 219 -11.02 7.41 -10.32
N PRO A 220 -11.24 6.14 -10.70
CA PRO A 220 -12.56 5.66 -11.07
C PRO A 220 -13.55 5.87 -9.92
N ASP A 221 -14.75 6.37 -10.22
CA ASP A 221 -15.84 6.57 -9.27
C ASP A 221 -17.13 6.03 -9.88
N GLY A 222 -17.60 4.90 -9.35
CA GLY A 222 -18.81 4.23 -9.81
C GLY A 222 -20.11 4.95 -9.43
N ASN A 223 -20.04 5.98 -8.56
CA ASN A 223 -21.23 6.78 -8.22
C ASN A 223 -21.45 7.93 -9.20
N LEU A 224 -20.46 8.22 -10.05
CA LEU A 224 -20.60 9.21 -11.11
C LEU A 224 -21.29 8.57 -12.34
N PRO A 225 -22.11 9.32 -13.07
CA PRO A 225 -22.71 8.82 -14.31
C PRO A 225 -21.66 8.42 -15.34
N ASP A 226 -22.03 7.52 -16.24
CA ASP A 226 -21.18 7.06 -17.33
C ASP A 226 -20.62 8.24 -18.15
N GLY A 227 -19.30 8.22 -18.36
CA GLY A 227 -18.60 9.21 -19.17
C GLY A 227 -18.37 10.56 -18.48
N VAL A 228 -18.67 10.68 -17.19
CA VAL A 228 -18.49 11.93 -16.45
C VAL A 228 -17.10 12.02 -15.83
N VAL A 229 -16.46 13.18 -15.99
CA VAL A 229 -15.22 13.53 -15.29
C VAL A 229 -15.49 14.67 -14.33
N THR A 230 -15.16 14.51 -13.05
CA THR A 230 -15.23 15.60 -12.06
C THR A 230 -13.84 15.99 -11.61
N VAL A 231 -13.55 17.29 -11.57
CA VAL A 231 -12.27 17.85 -11.12
C VAL A 231 -12.55 18.70 -9.89
N ARG A 232 -12.05 18.26 -8.74
CA ARG A 232 -12.14 19.03 -7.49
C ARG A 232 -10.87 19.85 -7.28
N VAL A 233 -11.01 21.15 -7.06
CA VAL A 233 -9.91 22.07 -6.79
C VAL A 233 -9.96 22.52 -5.33
N VAL A 234 -8.86 22.35 -4.61
CA VAL A 234 -8.72 22.76 -3.20
C VAL A 234 -7.38 23.46 -2.96
N ARG A 235 -7.25 24.23 -1.87
CA ARG A 235 -6.00 24.93 -1.49
C ARG A 235 -5.47 24.42 -0.16
N GLN A 236 -4.29 23.81 -0.14
CA GLN A 236 -3.54 23.31 1.03
C GLN A 236 -4.24 22.26 1.91
N SER A 237 -5.57 22.17 1.88
CA SER A 237 -6.40 21.31 2.71
C SER A 237 -7.68 20.94 1.96
N LEU A 238 -8.20 19.73 2.21
CA LEU A 238 -9.47 19.26 1.64
C LEU A 238 -10.68 20.10 2.07
N ALA A 239 -10.56 20.91 3.11
CA ALA A 239 -11.62 21.80 3.56
C ALA A 239 -11.71 23.10 2.74
N ASN A 240 -10.62 23.48 2.08
CA ASN A 240 -10.50 24.76 1.40
C ASN A 240 -10.83 24.59 -0.08
N ASN A 241 -12.12 24.45 -0.40
CA ASN A 241 -12.58 24.40 -1.78
C ASN A 241 -12.32 25.72 -2.50
N VAL A 242 -11.81 25.65 -3.74
CA VAL A 242 -11.68 26.82 -4.61
C VAL A 242 -12.91 26.88 -5.51
N THR A 243 -13.78 27.87 -5.27
CA THR A 243 -15.04 28.07 -5.99
C THR A 243 -14.85 29.02 -7.18
N ASP A 244 -15.71 28.93 -8.19
CA ASP A 244 -15.69 29.76 -9.41
C ASP A 244 -14.33 29.74 -10.16
N GLN A 245 -13.52 28.71 -9.93
CA GLN A 245 -12.23 28.50 -10.59
C GLN A 245 -12.45 27.92 -11.97
N ALA A 246 -11.90 28.56 -13.00
CA ALA A 246 -11.89 28.02 -14.35
C ALA A 246 -10.95 26.81 -14.41
N VAL A 247 -11.52 25.66 -14.76
CA VAL A 247 -10.81 24.40 -14.97
C VAL A 247 -10.91 24.03 -16.45
N GLU A 248 -9.81 23.57 -17.00
CA GLU A 248 -9.69 23.09 -18.37
C GLU A 248 -9.56 21.57 -18.38
N LEU A 249 -10.23 20.92 -19.32
CA LEU A 249 -10.03 19.52 -19.66
C LEU A 249 -9.53 19.46 -21.11
N LEU A 250 -8.26 19.11 -21.26
CA LEU A 250 -7.60 18.97 -22.54
C LEU A 250 -7.85 17.55 -23.07
N ALA A 251 -8.28 17.44 -24.32
CA ALA A 251 -8.59 16.19 -25.02
C ALA A 251 -8.05 16.25 -26.46
N GLY A 252 -6.78 15.92 -26.64
CA GLY A 252 -6.06 16.16 -27.90
C GLY A 252 -6.00 17.66 -28.21
N ASP A 253 -6.51 18.07 -29.38
CA ASP A 253 -6.57 19.48 -29.80
C ASP A 253 -7.78 20.25 -29.22
N GLN A 254 -8.67 19.57 -28.51
CA GLN A 254 -9.86 20.20 -27.92
C GLN A 254 -9.62 20.54 -26.45
N THR A 255 -10.05 21.73 -26.05
CA THR A 255 -10.08 22.15 -24.64
C THR A 255 -11.52 22.44 -24.24
N LEU A 256 -12.01 21.70 -23.25
CA LEU A 256 -13.28 22.00 -22.60
C LEU A 256 -13.02 22.83 -21.34
N THR A 257 -13.84 23.83 -21.08
CA THR A 257 -13.70 24.67 -19.87
C THR A 257 -14.98 24.60 -19.04
N ALA A 258 -14.83 24.43 -17.73
CA ALA A 258 -15.93 24.50 -16.78
C ALA A 258 -15.46 25.21 -15.50
N ARG A 259 -16.38 25.85 -14.79
CA ARG A 259 -16.09 26.51 -13.51
C ARG A 259 -16.42 25.62 -12.33
N THR A 260 -15.66 25.74 -11.25
CA THR A 260 -15.94 24.99 -10.02
C THR A 260 -17.17 25.53 -9.28
N ASP A 261 -17.97 24.61 -8.74
CA ASP A 261 -19.12 24.92 -7.88
C ASP A 261 -18.73 25.30 -6.44
N ALA A 262 -19.72 25.43 -5.55
CA ALA A 262 -19.50 25.72 -4.13
C ALA A 262 -18.69 24.63 -3.38
N ASN A 263 -18.63 23.41 -3.91
CA ASN A 263 -17.82 22.32 -3.37
C ASN A 263 -16.44 22.24 -4.05
N GLY A 264 -16.09 23.24 -4.86
CA GLY A 264 -14.84 23.30 -5.60
C GLY A 264 -14.77 22.31 -6.76
N ARG A 265 -15.90 21.84 -7.30
CA ARG A 265 -15.94 20.82 -8.36
C ARG A 265 -16.37 21.40 -9.70
N ALA A 266 -15.57 21.13 -10.73
CA ALA A 266 -15.93 21.30 -12.14
C ALA A 266 -16.31 19.94 -12.73
N THR A 267 -17.33 19.90 -13.58
CA THR A 267 -17.83 18.64 -14.17
C THR A 267 -17.77 18.73 -15.69
N PHE A 268 -17.30 17.66 -16.32
CA PHE A 268 -17.11 17.55 -17.75
C PHE A 268 -17.71 16.25 -18.29
N ARG A 269 -18.08 16.28 -19.58
CA ARG A 269 -18.32 15.08 -20.40
C ARG A 269 -17.41 15.16 -21.61
N PRO A 270 -16.32 14.37 -21.66
CA PRO A 270 -15.45 14.33 -22.83
C PRO A 270 -16.24 13.89 -24.08
N PRO A 271 -15.95 14.46 -25.26
CA PRO A 271 -16.71 14.17 -26.47
C PRO A 271 -16.37 12.80 -27.07
N THR A 272 -15.15 12.31 -26.83
CA THR A 272 -14.64 11.07 -27.39
C THR A 272 -14.23 10.13 -26.26
N VAL A 273 -14.93 9.00 -26.15
CA VAL A 273 -14.62 7.93 -25.18
C VAL A 273 -13.26 7.32 -25.50
N GLY A 274 -12.46 7.03 -24.47
CA GLY A 274 -11.13 6.45 -24.59
C GLY A 274 -10.04 7.41 -25.08
N ALA A 275 -10.40 8.64 -25.49
CA ALA A 275 -9.40 9.66 -25.81
C ALA A 275 -8.54 9.99 -24.58
N VAL A 276 -7.25 10.21 -24.79
CA VAL A 276 -6.35 10.62 -23.71
C VAL A 276 -6.66 12.06 -23.33
N ILE A 277 -6.96 12.28 -22.05
CA ILE A 277 -7.35 13.58 -21.50
C ILE A 277 -6.51 13.96 -20.28
N ARG A 278 -6.39 15.27 -20.02
CA ARG A 278 -5.73 15.85 -18.83
C ARG A 278 -6.52 17.05 -18.32
N ALA A 279 -6.70 17.15 -17.01
CA ALA A 279 -7.29 18.32 -16.37
C ALA A 279 -6.19 19.31 -15.96
N ALA A 280 -6.45 20.61 -16.14
CA ALA A 280 -5.55 21.67 -15.74
C ALA A 280 -6.30 22.88 -15.17
N THR A 281 -5.66 23.63 -14.29
CA THR A 281 -6.15 24.93 -13.79
C THR A 281 -4.98 25.77 -13.32
N VAL A 282 -5.15 27.09 -13.26
CA VAL A 282 -4.19 27.99 -12.62
C VAL A 282 -4.84 28.62 -11.39
N VAL A 283 -4.29 28.37 -10.21
CA VAL A 283 -4.76 28.90 -8.93
C VAL A 283 -3.63 29.73 -8.33
N ASP A 284 -3.88 31.01 -8.03
CA ASP A 284 -2.88 31.92 -7.43
C ASP A 284 -1.54 31.98 -8.20
N GLY A 285 -1.58 31.82 -9.54
CA GLY A 285 -0.39 31.76 -10.40
C GLY A 285 0.32 30.41 -10.43
N GLU A 286 -0.12 29.43 -9.65
CA GLU A 286 0.34 28.04 -9.68
C GLU A 286 -0.46 27.23 -10.69
N ARG A 287 0.21 26.64 -11.68
CA ARG A 287 -0.42 25.73 -12.65
C ARG A 287 -0.50 24.32 -12.07
N LEU A 288 -1.72 23.81 -11.95
CA LEU A 288 -2.03 22.48 -11.43
C LEU A 288 -2.50 21.60 -12.58
N GLU A 289 -1.98 20.38 -12.66
CA GLU A 289 -2.34 19.44 -13.71
C GLU A 289 -2.58 18.04 -13.16
N SER A 290 -3.46 17.28 -13.82
CA SER A 290 -3.59 15.85 -13.60
C SER A 290 -2.59 15.06 -14.43
N GLN A 291 -2.42 13.78 -14.08
CA GLN A 291 -1.88 12.80 -15.01
C GLN A 291 -2.81 12.68 -16.24
N GLU A 292 -2.28 12.13 -17.32
CA GLU A 292 -3.07 11.77 -18.50
C GLU A 292 -3.83 10.47 -18.25
N PHE A 293 -5.09 10.39 -18.68
CA PHE A 293 -5.93 9.20 -18.55
C PHE A 293 -6.94 9.08 -19.69
N PRO A 294 -7.42 7.88 -20.02
CA PRO A 294 -8.46 7.71 -21.03
C PRO A 294 -9.82 8.23 -20.52
N ALA A 295 -10.56 8.92 -21.38
CA ALA A 295 -11.93 9.34 -21.10
C ALA A 295 -12.83 8.13 -20.80
N PRO A 296 -13.58 8.12 -19.68
CA PRO A 296 -14.32 6.95 -19.24
C PRO A 296 -15.47 6.58 -20.18
N ALA A 297 -15.67 5.28 -20.40
CA ALA A 297 -16.82 4.74 -21.14
C ALA A 297 -17.98 4.34 -20.22
N ARG A 298 -17.64 3.80 -19.03
CA ARG A 298 -18.56 3.34 -17.99
C ARG A 298 -18.09 3.85 -16.64
N GLY A 299 -19.03 4.25 -15.78
CA GLY A 299 -18.76 5.04 -14.58
C GLY A 299 -18.15 6.40 -14.92
N GLY A 300 -17.76 7.14 -13.88
CA GLY A 300 -17.02 8.38 -14.03
C GLY A 300 -15.62 8.32 -13.45
N VAL A 301 -14.88 9.41 -13.61
CA VAL A 301 -13.55 9.60 -13.04
C VAL A 301 -13.54 10.87 -12.20
N ALA A 302 -13.02 10.78 -10.99
CA ALA A 302 -12.78 11.90 -10.10
C ALA A 302 -11.29 12.25 -10.05
N VAL A 303 -10.97 13.51 -10.27
CA VAL A 303 -9.63 14.09 -10.18
C VAL A 303 -9.62 15.15 -9.08
N MET A 304 -8.52 15.25 -8.34
CA MET A 304 -8.33 16.31 -7.35
C MET A 304 -7.07 17.10 -7.68
N LEU A 305 -7.18 18.43 -7.78
CA LEU A 305 -6.07 19.36 -7.96
C LEU A 305 -5.92 20.19 -6.68
N VAL A 306 -4.70 20.30 -6.16
CA VAL A 306 -4.42 20.92 -4.86
C VAL A 306 -3.39 22.02 -5.02
N ALA A 307 -3.79 23.28 -4.77
CA ALA A 307 -2.92 24.45 -4.79
C ALA A 307 -2.16 24.61 -3.46
N GLY A 308 -1.00 25.26 -3.51
CA GLY A 308 -0.25 25.68 -2.33
C GLY A 308 0.52 24.56 -1.64
N LEU A 309 0.75 23.43 -2.33
CA LEU A 309 1.62 22.35 -1.84
C LEU A 309 3.11 22.61 -2.12
N GLY A 310 3.44 23.70 -2.80
CA GLY A 310 4.75 23.96 -3.40
C GLY A 310 4.85 23.27 -4.77
N ALA A 311 5.62 23.86 -5.69
CA ALA A 311 5.77 23.33 -7.04
C ALA A 311 6.20 21.85 -6.98
N ALA A 312 5.49 20.99 -7.72
CA ALA A 312 5.99 19.65 -7.98
C ALA A 312 7.41 19.77 -8.56
N PRO A 313 8.36 18.90 -8.18
CA PRO A 313 9.69 18.93 -8.79
C PRO A 313 9.51 18.89 -10.31
N PRO A 314 10.21 19.76 -11.06
CA PRO A 314 10.06 19.81 -12.51
C PRO A 314 10.28 18.41 -13.07
N LYS A 315 9.34 17.94 -13.89
CA LYS A 315 9.44 16.62 -14.53
C LYS A 315 10.75 16.61 -15.33
N GLU A 316 11.67 15.74 -14.93
CA GLU A 316 12.98 15.68 -15.56
C GLU A 316 12.79 15.38 -17.06
N LEU A 317 13.46 16.18 -17.91
CA LEU A 317 13.34 16.02 -19.35
C LEU A 317 13.91 14.66 -19.76
N ALA A 318 13.10 13.91 -20.52
CA ALA A 318 13.52 12.62 -21.02
C ALA A 318 14.69 12.76 -22.00
N ARG A 319 15.68 11.88 -21.87
CA ARG A 319 16.88 11.87 -22.71
C ARG A 319 16.82 10.67 -23.68
N PRO A 320 17.48 10.74 -24.85
CA PRO A 320 17.67 9.56 -25.68
C PRO A 320 18.36 8.43 -24.89
N GLY A 321 17.90 7.20 -25.06
CA GLY A 321 18.48 6.03 -24.39
C GLY A 321 17.81 4.73 -24.82
N THR A 322 18.08 3.64 -24.11
CA THR A 322 17.50 2.32 -24.39
C THR A 322 16.72 1.80 -23.20
N VAL A 323 15.82 0.85 -23.46
CA VAL A 323 15.08 0.09 -22.46
C VAL A 323 15.26 -1.39 -22.74
N THR A 324 15.16 -2.23 -21.72
CA THR A 324 15.25 -3.69 -21.82
C THR A 324 13.94 -4.33 -21.34
N MET A 325 13.76 -5.63 -21.58
CA MET A 325 12.69 -6.38 -20.90
C MET A 325 13.17 -6.74 -19.50
N GLY A 326 12.36 -6.45 -18.49
CA GLY A 326 12.61 -6.83 -17.10
C GLY A 326 12.61 -8.35 -16.92
N GLY A 327 13.40 -8.84 -15.97
CA GLY A 327 13.62 -10.27 -15.73
C GLY A 327 12.37 -11.03 -15.28
N ASP A 328 11.37 -10.34 -14.73
CA ASP A 328 10.10 -10.94 -14.30
C ASP A 328 9.06 -11.05 -15.45
N SER A 329 9.46 -10.72 -16.68
CA SER A 329 8.64 -10.87 -17.88
C SER A 329 8.29 -12.35 -18.12
N ARG A 330 7.00 -12.65 -18.24
CA ARG A 330 6.49 -14.02 -18.43
C ARG A 330 5.27 -14.08 -19.34
N PHE A 331 5.12 -15.24 -19.96
CA PHE A 331 3.97 -15.62 -20.76
C PHE A 331 3.16 -16.66 -19.98
N VAL A 332 1.89 -16.37 -19.73
CA VAL A 332 0.96 -17.31 -19.08
C VAL A 332 -0.01 -17.81 -20.14
N ILE A 333 -0.20 -19.11 -20.19
CA ILE A 333 -1.05 -19.76 -21.17
C ILE A 333 -2.03 -20.63 -20.39
N ASP A 334 -3.31 -20.32 -20.50
CA ASP A 334 -4.40 -21.07 -19.89
C ASP A 334 -5.24 -21.71 -20.99
N LEU A 335 -5.48 -23.02 -20.88
CA LEU A 335 -6.38 -23.74 -21.77
C LEU A 335 -7.78 -23.74 -21.17
N VAL A 336 -8.74 -23.09 -21.85
CA VAL A 336 -10.12 -22.99 -21.40
C VAL A 336 -11.04 -23.42 -22.54
N ASP A 337 -11.78 -24.52 -22.32
CA ASP A 337 -12.59 -25.21 -23.32
C ASP A 337 -11.75 -25.59 -24.56
N ASP A 338 -12.10 -25.08 -25.75
CA ASP A 338 -11.39 -25.25 -27.02
C ASP A 338 -10.57 -24.01 -27.42
N SER A 339 -10.33 -23.08 -26.49
CA SER A 339 -9.57 -21.86 -26.73
C SER A 339 -8.39 -21.71 -25.78
N MET A 340 -7.25 -21.25 -26.31
CA MET A 340 -6.08 -20.97 -25.50
C MET A 340 -6.05 -19.48 -25.17
N GLN A 341 -6.21 -19.16 -23.89
CA GLN A 341 -6.06 -17.80 -23.38
C GLN A 341 -4.57 -17.56 -23.11
N VAL A 342 -4.04 -16.47 -23.64
CA VAL A 342 -2.64 -16.11 -23.48
C VAL A 342 -2.55 -14.73 -22.84
N TYR A 343 -1.76 -14.65 -21.77
CA TYR A 343 -1.49 -13.42 -21.04
C TYR A 343 -0.01 -13.12 -21.09
N TYR A 344 0.32 -11.96 -21.66
CA TYR A 344 1.65 -11.41 -21.67
C TYR A 344 1.78 -10.51 -20.46
N ILE A 345 2.65 -10.87 -19.52
CA ILE A 345 2.97 -10.09 -18.33
C ILE A 345 4.42 -9.67 -18.48
N LEU A 346 4.64 -8.54 -19.13
CA LEU A 346 5.96 -8.05 -19.50
C LEU A 346 6.32 -6.80 -18.73
N GLU A 347 7.61 -6.55 -18.60
CA GLU A 347 8.16 -5.37 -17.94
C GLU A 347 9.08 -4.65 -18.92
N VAL A 348 8.80 -3.39 -19.24
CA VAL A 348 9.79 -2.55 -19.92
C VAL A 348 10.61 -1.85 -18.85
N PHE A 349 11.91 -2.13 -18.80
CA PHE A 349 12.81 -1.66 -17.77
C PHE A 349 13.73 -0.57 -18.29
N ASN A 350 13.71 0.59 -17.63
CA ASN A 350 14.68 1.65 -17.78
C ASN A 350 15.70 1.58 -16.62
N ALA A 351 16.93 1.18 -16.93
CA ALA A 351 18.02 1.08 -15.97
C ALA A 351 18.65 2.44 -15.61
N ALA A 352 18.36 3.50 -16.38
CA ALA A 352 18.88 4.83 -16.12
C ALA A 352 18.21 5.46 -14.90
N ALA A 353 18.93 6.34 -14.21
CA ALA A 353 18.41 7.13 -13.10
C ALA A 353 17.52 8.32 -13.55
N TYR A 354 17.28 8.46 -14.86
CA TYR A 354 16.50 9.54 -15.46
C TYR A 354 15.53 8.99 -16.53
N PRO A 355 14.47 9.72 -16.90
CA PRO A 355 13.52 9.27 -17.92
C PRO A 355 14.18 9.12 -19.28
N VAL A 356 13.86 8.04 -20.00
CA VAL A 356 14.47 7.70 -21.29
C VAL A 356 13.42 7.65 -22.39
N ASN A 357 13.75 8.24 -23.54
CA ASN A 357 13.01 8.07 -24.79
C ASN A 357 13.82 7.20 -25.76
N PRO A 358 13.37 5.96 -26.04
CA PRO A 358 14.03 5.13 -27.04
C PRO A 358 13.87 5.71 -28.45
N PRO A 359 14.80 5.41 -29.37
CA PRO A 359 14.77 5.95 -30.73
C PRO A 359 13.56 5.46 -31.54
N ARG A 360 12.94 4.36 -31.13
CA ARG A 360 11.69 3.83 -31.68
C ARG A 360 10.79 3.37 -30.53
N PRO A 361 9.46 3.43 -30.69
CA PRO A 361 8.54 2.82 -29.73
C PRO A 361 8.84 1.32 -29.55
N VAL A 362 8.54 0.79 -28.37
CA VAL A 362 8.61 -0.65 -28.13
C VAL A 362 7.37 -1.28 -28.77
N ILE A 363 7.56 -2.02 -29.87
CA ILE A 363 6.47 -2.62 -30.64
C ILE A 363 6.54 -4.13 -30.51
N LEU A 364 5.53 -4.72 -29.87
CA LEU A 364 5.40 -6.16 -29.73
C LEU A 364 4.25 -6.65 -30.63
N ASP A 365 4.61 -7.36 -31.69
CA ASP A 365 3.65 -8.05 -32.54
C ASP A 365 3.27 -9.38 -31.87
N LEU A 366 1.96 -9.59 -31.68
CA LEU A 366 1.41 -10.81 -31.08
C LEU A 366 1.53 -11.99 -32.06
N PRO A 367 1.46 -13.24 -31.57
CA PRO A 367 1.56 -14.41 -32.41
C PRO A 367 0.45 -14.47 -33.48
N SER A 368 0.77 -15.08 -34.62
CA SER A 368 -0.19 -15.28 -35.70
C SER A 368 -1.46 -16.00 -35.21
N GLY A 369 -2.62 -15.44 -35.53
CA GLY A 369 -3.92 -15.97 -35.10
C GLY A 369 -4.42 -15.41 -33.76
N ALA A 370 -3.68 -14.50 -33.12
CA ALA A 370 -4.14 -13.80 -31.92
C ALA A 370 -5.44 -13.04 -32.21
N ALA A 371 -6.44 -13.27 -31.37
CA ALA A 371 -7.75 -12.64 -31.46
C ALA A 371 -8.11 -11.96 -30.14
N GLY A 372 -8.88 -10.88 -30.23
CA GLY A 372 -9.41 -10.19 -29.05
C GLY A 372 -8.35 -9.58 -28.12
N ALA A 373 -7.18 -9.20 -28.66
CA ALA A 373 -6.11 -8.65 -27.86
C ALA A 373 -6.50 -7.33 -27.17
N ALA A 374 -6.22 -7.22 -25.88
CA ALA A 374 -6.49 -6.03 -25.09
C ALA A 374 -5.48 -5.85 -23.96
N ALA A 375 -5.18 -4.60 -23.61
CA ALA A 375 -4.41 -4.29 -22.41
C ALA A 375 -5.24 -4.60 -21.15
N LEU A 376 -4.60 -5.19 -20.14
CA LEU A 376 -5.20 -5.49 -18.85
C LEU A 376 -5.11 -4.27 -17.91
N GLY A 377 -5.98 -4.22 -16.90
CA GLY A 377 -6.15 -3.03 -16.04
C GLY A 377 -4.95 -2.65 -15.17
N ASN A 378 -3.92 -3.47 -15.11
CA ASN A 378 -2.65 -3.23 -14.41
C ASN A 378 -1.48 -2.91 -15.37
N SER A 379 -1.76 -2.76 -16.67
CA SER A 379 -0.82 -2.28 -17.67
C SER A 379 -0.62 -0.76 -17.55
N SER A 380 0.54 -0.25 -17.95
CA SER A 380 0.78 1.19 -18.08
C SER A 380 -0.18 1.82 -19.09
N SER A 381 -0.58 3.09 -18.86
CA SER A 381 -1.35 3.89 -19.83
C SER A 381 -0.60 4.16 -21.14
N GLN A 382 0.72 3.91 -21.15
CA GLN A 382 1.56 4.00 -22.33
C GLN A 382 1.35 2.83 -23.31
N VAL A 383 0.62 1.79 -22.90
CA VAL A 383 0.36 0.60 -23.71
C VAL A 383 -0.89 0.78 -24.55
N VAL A 384 -0.72 0.72 -25.86
CA VAL A 384 -1.80 0.79 -26.84
C VAL A 384 -1.82 -0.50 -27.64
N VAL A 385 -2.97 -1.18 -27.65
CA VAL A 385 -3.19 -2.40 -28.44
C VAL A 385 -4.06 -2.07 -29.65
N ARG A 386 -3.58 -2.38 -30.86
CA ARG A 386 -4.31 -2.23 -32.12
C ARG A 386 -4.21 -3.52 -32.92
N GLY A 387 -5.30 -4.28 -32.97
CA GLY A 387 -5.30 -5.60 -33.61
C GLY A 387 -4.36 -6.55 -32.88
N ASP A 388 -3.37 -7.06 -33.60
CA ASP A 388 -2.29 -7.91 -33.10
C ASP A 388 -1.02 -7.14 -32.70
N ARG A 389 -1.02 -5.81 -32.80
CA ARG A 389 0.14 -4.98 -32.48
C ARG A 389 -0.01 -4.26 -31.14
N VAL A 390 0.93 -4.50 -30.24
CA VAL A 390 1.06 -3.79 -28.95
C VAL A 390 2.17 -2.75 -29.09
N THR A 391 1.86 -1.48 -28.84
CA THR A 391 2.82 -0.38 -28.88
C THR A 391 2.95 0.24 -27.50
N VAL A 392 4.18 0.41 -27.03
CA VAL A 392 4.50 1.11 -25.78
C VAL A 392 5.38 2.31 -26.10
N THR A 393 4.89 3.50 -25.81
CA THR A 393 5.57 4.76 -26.14
C THR A 393 6.12 5.41 -24.87
N GLY A 394 7.36 5.87 -24.95
CA GLY A 394 8.01 6.62 -23.88
C GLY A 394 7.40 8.03 -23.68
N PRO A 395 7.95 8.81 -22.74
CA PRO A 395 9.18 8.53 -22.00
C PRO A 395 9.01 7.47 -20.91
N PHE A 396 10.00 6.60 -20.76
CA PHE A 396 10.04 5.57 -19.72
C PHE A 396 10.73 6.14 -18.47
N GLU A 397 10.00 6.24 -17.37
CA GLU A 397 10.56 6.63 -16.07
C GLU A 397 11.58 5.59 -15.57
N PRO A 398 12.54 5.96 -14.70
CA PRO A 398 13.45 5.01 -14.07
C PRO A 398 12.71 3.83 -13.44
N GLY A 399 13.17 2.61 -13.72
CA GLY A 399 12.55 1.38 -13.21
C GLY A 399 11.63 0.68 -14.21
N VAL A 400 10.54 0.09 -13.71
CA VAL A 400 9.68 -0.83 -14.48
C VAL A 400 8.42 -0.13 -14.96
N THR A 401 8.13 -0.28 -16.25
CA THR A 401 6.85 0.05 -16.87
C THR A 401 6.10 -1.26 -17.17
N PRO A 402 4.99 -1.54 -16.46
CA PRO A 402 4.25 -2.79 -16.65
C PRO A 402 3.52 -2.81 -17.99
N VAL A 403 3.60 -3.93 -18.71
CA VAL A 403 2.91 -4.16 -19.98
C VAL A 403 2.15 -5.47 -19.87
N GLN A 404 0.82 -5.38 -19.76
CA GLN A 404 -0.03 -6.55 -19.59
C GLN A 404 -1.08 -6.63 -20.69
N VAL A 405 -1.06 -7.72 -21.45
CA VAL A 405 -1.94 -7.91 -22.61
C VAL A 405 -2.53 -9.32 -22.56
N GLY A 406 -3.84 -9.42 -22.69
CA GLY A 406 -4.55 -10.70 -22.83
C GLY A 406 -5.08 -10.85 -24.26
N PHE A 407 -5.02 -12.05 -24.81
CA PHE A 407 -5.61 -12.41 -26.10
C PHE A 407 -5.95 -13.90 -26.15
N THR A 408 -6.74 -14.31 -27.13
CA THR A 408 -7.04 -15.72 -27.38
C THR A 408 -6.33 -16.21 -28.63
N LEU A 409 -5.93 -17.47 -28.62
CA LEU A 409 -5.45 -18.19 -29.80
C LEU A 409 -6.36 -19.39 -30.05
N PRO A 410 -6.93 -19.52 -31.25
CA PRO A 410 -7.64 -20.73 -31.63
C PRO A 410 -6.64 -21.89 -31.75
N HIS A 411 -7.01 -23.06 -31.24
CA HIS A 411 -6.20 -24.27 -31.38
C HIS A 411 -7.05 -25.41 -31.93
N SER A 412 -6.59 -26.03 -33.01
CA SER A 412 -7.13 -27.30 -33.49
C SER A 412 -6.33 -28.45 -32.88
N ARG A 413 -7.00 -29.48 -32.36
CA ARG A 413 -6.39 -30.68 -31.75
C ARG A 413 -5.08 -31.08 -32.44
N GLY A 414 -3.97 -31.04 -31.70
CA GLY A 414 -2.64 -31.37 -32.21
C GLY A 414 -1.52 -30.61 -31.50
N ASN A 415 -0.40 -30.39 -32.20
CA ASN A 415 0.73 -29.62 -31.70
C ASN A 415 0.57 -28.14 -32.13
N LEU A 416 0.73 -27.19 -31.21
CA LEU A 416 0.70 -25.75 -31.48
C LEU A 416 2.09 -25.16 -31.26
N ARG A 417 2.61 -24.48 -32.28
CA ARG A 417 3.86 -23.74 -32.19
C ARG A 417 3.57 -22.24 -32.11
N ILE A 418 4.01 -21.61 -31.02
CA ILE A 418 3.94 -20.16 -30.83
C ILE A 418 5.33 -19.61 -31.06
N ASN A 419 5.48 -18.68 -32.01
CA ASN A 419 6.71 -17.92 -32.19
C ASN A 419 6.44 -16.50 -31.70
N GLN A 420 7.20 -16.05 -30.70
CA GLN A 420 7.14 -14.69 -30.19
C GLN A 420 8.50 -14.01 -30.33
N THR A 421 8.54 -12.89 -31.03
CA THR A 421 9.74 -12.05 -31.12
C THR A 421 9.66 -10.96 -30.06
N LEU A 422 10.72 -10.82 -29.26
CA LEU A 422 10.80 -9.76 -28.26
C LEU A 422 11.45 -8.51 -28.87
N PRO A 423 10.87 -7.32 -28.66
CA PRO A 423 11.29 -6.09 -29.34
C PRO A 423 12.52 -5.42 -28.75
N VAL A 424 12.89 -5.78 -27.53
CA VAL A 424 14.08 -5.30 -26.82
C VAL A 424 14.76 -6.47 -26.13
N GLU A 425 16.05 -6.31 -25.84
CA GLU A 425 16.84 -7.36 -25.18
C GLU A 425 16.23 -7.72 -23.82
N LEU A 426 16.20 -9.02 -23.51
CA LEU A 426 15.89 -9.48 -22.16
C LEU A 426 17.07 -9.09 -21.26
N ALA A 427 16.80 -8.38 -20.16
CA ALA A 427 17.82 -8.13 -19.17
C ALA A 427 18.39 -9.47 -18.70
N ALA A 428 19.72 -9.59 -18.67
CA ALA A 428 20.38 -10.81 -18.23
C ALA A 428 19.88 -11.18 -16.83
N VAL A 429 19.35 -12.40 -16.69
CA VAL A 429 19.06 -13.00 -15.39
C VAL A 429 20.44 -13.31 -14.78
N ASN A 430 20.96 -12.41 -13.96
CA ASN A 430 22.17 -12.66 -13.16
C ASN A 430 21.80 -13.38 -11.87
#